data_AF-A0A221KA62-F1
#
_entry.id   AF-A0A221KA62-F1
#
_cell.length_a   1.000
_cell.length_b   1.000
_cell.length_c   1.000
_cell.angle_alpha   90.00
_cell.angle_beta   90.00
_cell.angle_gamma   90.00
#
_symmetry.space_group_name_H-M   'P 1'
#
loop_
_entity.id
_entity.type
_entity.pdbx_description
1 polymer ?
#
loop_
_entity_poly.entity_id
_entity_poly.type
_entity_poly.pdbx_seq_one_letter_code
_entity_poly.pdbx_strand_id
1 'polypeptide(L)'
;MARLFRSGWHRVAAVLMAATLGGCATTDSTVDDGRKVNETLLNNIRRYGRIEQAVRPAIERSATLQDPACDKQWELPFSVASSQSWDKDDRVAWKRALGVDERLTVVAISASALVRVGDRIVGIAGRGSRSASEMATWLGAARDEGQPFGVALADGSQVLVTPFQVCRGYARFAPPNAPESKDYHWLMSLHPLDVADAELTEDEALWLVLWSQGLSEEGGLRMKTYHYGTKVVGALYNIFTIASGLHSAALAADTVMRAAQSAAANVASDLLKQQIIAQARELAMRRINESMNESTQRLINQQSTSALQQAALNRGGLSGVARIGATVFDRADVWAFQRAPLLAANPLAGFSLHQKLVERGLINSVFVFDLERLETLTRTAEAQGQGAAVVAALNGVRPEALAQNMAGMPLATARRSFRYDDGVADAQATGNVFAYGLIDGSLSLPLESRR
;
A
#
# COMPACT_ATOMS: atom_id res chain seq x y z
N MET A 1 -13.62 -70.07 -40.94
CA MET A 1 -12.44 -69.25 -40.60
C MET A 1 -12.79 -67.75 -40.54
N ALA A 2 -13.82 -67.36 -39.78
CA ALA A 2 -14.16 -65.94 -39.60
C ALA A 2 -15.02 -65.82 -38.35
N ARG A 3 -14.40 -65.50 -37.20
CA ARG A 3 -15.02 -64.99 -35.94
C ARG A 3 -14.01 -65.07 -34.79
N LEU A 4 -12.88 -64.37 -34.87
CA LEU A 4 -11.98 -64.26 -33.69
C LEU A 4 -11.23 -62.91 -33.57
N PHE A 5 -11.55 -61.88 -34.36
CA PHE A 5 -10.76 -60.63 -34.40
C PHE A 5 -11.56 -59.33 -34.15
N ARG A 6 -12.58 -59.34 -33.27
CA ARG A 6 -13.39 -58.12 -33.02
C ARG A 6 -13.48 -57.60 -31.58
N SER A 7 -12.93 -58.28 -30.56
CA SER A 7 -13.09 -57.81 -29.16
C SER A 7 -11.90 -57.04 -28.57
N GLY A 8 -10.75 -56.98 -29.26
CA GLY A 8 -9.56 -56.29 -28.77
C GLY A 8 -9.54 -54.78 -29.02
N TRP A 9 -10.08 -54.33 -30.16
CA TRP A 9 -9.98 -52.93 -30.58
C TRP A 9 -10.82 -51.96 -29.75
N HIS A 10 -12.00 -52.38 -29.27
CA HIS A 10 -12.83 -51.53 -28.42
C HIS A 10 -12.22 -51.33 -27.02
N ARG A 11 -11.48 -52.31 -26.49
CA ARG A 11 -10.77 -52.17 -25.21
C ARG A 11 -9.52 -51.31 -25.33
N VAL A 12 -8.78 -51.43 -26.42
CA VAL A 12 -7.61 -50.57 -26.70
C VAL A 12 -8.05 -49.13 -26.98
N ALA A 13 -9.12 -48.92 -27.74
CA ALA A 13 -9.67 -47.59 -27.98
C ALA A 13 -10.21 -46.93 -26.71
N ALA A 14 -10.86 -47.67 -25.81
CA ALA A 14 -11.35 -47.13 -24.53
C ALA A 14 -10.21 -46.77 -23.56
N VAL A 15 -9.12 -47.55 -23.54
CA VAL A 15 -7.93 -47.24 -22.72
C VAL A 15 -7.15 -46.06 -23.29
N LEU A 16 -7.05 -45.92 -24.62
CA LEU A 16 -6.47 -44.73 -25.25
C LEU A 16 -7.32 -43.47 -25.04
N MET A 17 -8.65 -43.58 -25.06
CA MET A 17 -9.54 -42.45 -24.80
C MET A 17 -9.50 -42.01 -23.32
N ALA A 18 -9.37 -42.96 -22.38
CA ALA A 18 -9.14 -42.68 -20.96
C ALA A 18 -7.75 -42.08 -20.69
N ALA A 19 -6.72 -42.53 -21.42
CA ALA A 19 -5.36 -41.96 -21.34
C ALA A 19 -5.27 -40.55 -21.95
N THR A 20 -6.09 -40.22 -22.96
CA THR A 20 -6.15 -38.86 -23.52
C THR A 20 -7.00 -37.89 -22.69
N LEU A 21 -7.88 -38.38 -21.81
CA LEU A 21 -8.66 -37.54 -20.88
C LEU A 21 -7.91 -37.23 -19.57
N GLY A 22 -6.87 -38.01 -19.22
CA GLY A 22 -6.00 -37.75 -18.06
C GLY A 22 -4.79 -36.84 -18.35
N GLY A 23 -4.61 -36.39 -19.60
CA GLY A 23 -3.40 -35.71 -20.06
C GLY A 23 -3.49 -34.19 -20.21
N CYS A 24 -4.61 -33.54 -19.86
CA CYS A 24 -4.78 -32.10 -20.03
C CYS A 24 -4.94 -31.39 -18.68
N ALA A 25 -3.92 -30.60 -18.33
CA ALA A 25 -3.84 -29.61 -17.25
C ALA A 25 -3.51 -30.11 -15.82
N THR A 26 -2.25 -30.47 -15.58
CA THR A 26 -1.66 -30.40 -14.22
C THR A 26 -0.57 -29.33 -14.19
N THR A 27 -0.98 -28.08 -14.03
CA THR A 27 -0.28 -27.24 -13.06
C THR A 27 -1.12 -27.32 -11.80
N ASP A 28 -0.63 -28.01 -10.76
CA ASP A 28 -1.29 -28.05 -9.45
C ASP A 28 -1.34 -26.63 -8.88
N SER A 29 -2.34 -25.87 -9.29
CA SER A 29 -2.64 -24.58 -8.69
C SER A 29 -3.26 -24.81 -7.32
N THR A 30 -2.89 -23.97 -6.37
CA THR A 30 -3.43 -24.09 -5.01
C THR A 30 -4.95 -24.00 -5.02
N VAL A 31 -5.59 -24.98 -4.38
CA VAL A 31 -7.03 -25.03 -4.09
C VAL A 31 -7.25 -24.80 -2.59
N ASP A 32 -8.39 -24.21 -2.24
CA ASP A 32 -8.81 -24.17 -0.84
C ASP A 32 -9.41 -25.52 -0.48
N ASP A 33 -8.67 -26.32 0.27
CA ASP A 33 -9.06 -27.66 0.71
C ASP A 33 -9.61 -27.67 2.15
N GLY A 34 -9.91 -26.50 2.71
CA GLY A 34 -10.45 -26.37 4.06
C GLY A 34 -9.43 -26.59 5.18
N ARG A 35 -8.14 -26.77 4.87
CA ARG A 35 -7.11 -26.87 5.92
C ARG A 35 -7.05 -25.60 6.76
N LYS A 36 -6.58 -25.74 8.00
CA LYS A 36 -6.30 -24.60 8.89
C LYS A 36 -5.19 -23.75 8.26
N VAL A 37 -5.39 -22.43 8.26
CA VAL A 37 -4.40 -21.46 7.78
C VAL A 37 -3.97 -20.53 8.92
N ASN A 38 -2.92 -19.75 8.69
CA ASN A 38 -2.56 -18.66 9.57
C ASN A 38 -3.63 -17.55 9.50
N GLU A 39 -4.44 -17.43 10.55
CA GLU A 39 -5.55 -16.47 10.61
C GLU A 39 -5.10 -15.01 10.60
N THR A 40 -3.91 -14.71 11.15
CA THR A 40 -3.33 -13.37 11.09
C THR A 40 -2.99 -13.00 9.65
N LEU A 41 -2.32 -13.90 8.92
CA LEU A 41 -2.00 -13.70 7.51
C LEU A 41 -3.28 -13.60 6.67
N LEU A 42 -4.25 -14.49 6.90
CA LEU A 42 -5.54 -14.46 6.20
C LEU A 42 -6.25 -13.10 6.36
N ASN A 43 -6.25 -12.54 7.57
CA ASN A 43 -6.84 -11.23 7.83
C ASN A 43 -6.06 -10.11 7.13
N ASN A 44 -4.73 -10.16 7.13
CA ASN A 44 -3.91 -9.18 6.42
C ASN A 44 -4.12 -9.23 4.90
N ILE A 45 -4.28 -10.43 4.31
CA ILE A 45 -4.62 -10.58 2.89
C ILE A 45 -5.99 -9.97 2.59
N ARG A 46 -6.98 -10.15 3.48
CA ARG A 46 -8.29 -9.51 3.34
C ARG A 46 -8.19 -7.98 3.42
N ARG A 47 -7.42 -7.43 4.37
CA ARG A 47 -7.14 -5.99 4.48
C ARG A 47 -6.53 -5.45 3.19
N TYR A 48 -5.51 -6.14 2.69
CA TYR A 48 -4.82 -5.83 1.46
C TYR A 48 -5.78 -5.78 0.25
N GLY A 49 -6.64 -6.78 0.08
CA GLY A 49 -7.66 -6.75 -0.98
C GLY A 49 -8.67 -5.61 -0.84
N ARG A 50 -9.14 -5.33 0.38
CA ARG A 50 -10.09 -4.22 0.64
C ARG A 50 -9.50 -2.87 0.24
N ILE A 51 -8.26 -2.60 0.63
CA ILE A 51 -7.65 -1.29 0.36
C ILE A 51 -7.29 -1.12 -1.13
N GLU A 52 -6.79 -2.17 -1.78
CA GLU A 52 -6.57 -2.15 -3.24
C GLU A 52 -7.88 -1.86 -3.99
N GLN A 53 -8.99 -2.49 -3.59
CA GLN A 53 -10.31 -2.27 -4.20
C GLN A 53 -10.86 -0.87 -3.93
N ALA A 54 -10.65 -0.31 -2.74
CA ALA A 54 -11.07 1.06 -2.42
C ALA A 54 -10.27 2.11 -3.20
N VAL A 55 -8.98 1.89 -3.41
CA VAL A 55 -8.06 2.89 -3.96
C VAL A 55 -7.93 2.82 -5.47
N ARG A 56 -8.16 1.67 -6.12
CA ARG A 56 -8.03 1.54 -7.58
C ARG A 56 -8.94 2.51 -8.36
N PRO A 57 -10.23 2.69 -8.02
CA PRO A 57 -11.07 3.71 -8.66
C PRO A 57 -10.59 5.14 -8.39
N ALA A 58 -10.06 5.41 -7.20
CA ALA A 58 -9.51 6.72 -6.84
C ALA A 58 -8.26 7.09 -7.67
N ILE A 59 -7.42 6.11 -7.99
CA ILE A 59 -6.26 6.33 -8.88
C ILE A 59 -6.73 6.75 -10.28
N GLU A 60 -7.70 6.04 -10.85
CA GLU A 60 -8.30 6.42 -12.14
C GLU A 60 -8.98 7.79 -12.08
N ARG A 61 -9.72 8.09 -11.00
CA ARG A 61 -10.33 9.42 -10.80
C ARG A 61 -9.27 10.52 -10.80
N SER A 62 -8.12 10.30 -10.16
CA SER A 62 -7.02 11.28 -10.16
C SER A 62 -6.45 11.56 -11.55
N ALA A 63 -6.51 10.60 -12.48
CA ALA A 63 -6.06 10.76 -13.86
C ALA A 63 -6.87 11.83 -14.62
N THR A 64 -8.14 12.01 -14.25
CA THR A 64 -9.04 12.96 -14.91
C THR A 64 -8.66 14.42 -14.65
N LEU A 65 -7.83 14.69 -13.64
CA LEU A 65 -7.29 16.02 -13.36
C LEU A 65 -6.40 16.53 -14.50
N GLN A 66 -5.69 15.63 -15.19
CA GLN A 66 -4.74 15.96 -16.26
C GLN A 66 -3.76 17.09 -15.86
N ASP A 67 -3.33 17.11 -14.59
CA ASP A 67 -2.61 18.25 -13.99
C ASP A 67 -1.33 18.59 -14.78
N PRO A 68 -1.20 19.77 -15.41
CA PRO A 68 0.01 20.14 -16.15
C PRO A 68 1.20 20.42 -15.21
N ALA A 69 0.96 20.58 -13.91
CA ALA A 69 1.98 20.93 -12.92
C ALA A 69 2.66 19.70 -12.28
N CYS A 70 2.42 18.49 -12.79
CA CYS A 70 3.05 17.27 -12.26
C CYS A 70 3.72 16.43 -13.35
N ASP A 71 4.81 15.76 -12.96
CA ASP A 71 5.39 14.70 -13.77
C ASP A 71 4.40 13.53 -13.91
N LYS A 72 4.32 12.93 -15.10
CA LYS A 72 3.38 11.84 -15.39
C LYS A 72 4.01 10.47 -15.19
N GLN A 73 3.19 9.52 -14.76
CA GLN A 73 3.49 8.09 -14.75
C GLN A 73 2.29 7.31 -15.31
N TRP A 74 2.54 6.14 -15.88
CA TRP A 74 1.49 5.26 -16.39
C TRP A 74 0.96 4.33 -15.31
N GLU A 75 -0.34 4.06 -15.30
CA GLU A 75 -0.97 3.14 -14.36
C GLU A 75 -1.94 2.20 -15.08
N LEU A 76 -2.17 1.04 -14.46
CA LEU A 76 -3.11 0.06 -14.96
C LEU A 76 -4.51 0.25 -14.34
N PRO A 77 -5.58 -0.06 -15.09
CA PRO A 77 -6.95 -0.05 -14.57
C PRO A 77 -7.24 -1.20 -13.61
N PHE A 78 -6.24 -1.99 -13.23
CA PHE A 78 -6.38 -3.07 -12.26
C PHE A 78 -5.06 -3.29 -11.51
N SER A 79 -5.12 -3.98 -10.37
CA SER A 79 -3.94 -4.54 -9.70
C SER A 79 -3.99 -6.05 -9.67
N VAL A 80 -2.80 -6.66 -9.56
CA VAL A 80 -2.62 -8.11 -9.58
C VAL A 80 -1.85 -8.61 -8.37
N ALA A 81 -2.12 -9.85 -7.97
CA ALA A 81 -1.35 -10.58 -6.98
C ALA A 81 -1.08 -12.02 -7.43
N SER A 82 -0.08 -12.67 -6.82
CA SER A 82 0.21 -14.08 -7.00
C SER A 82 0.70 -14.67 -5.68
N SER A 83 0.36 -15.94 -5.41
CA SER A 83 0.85 -16.68 -4.25
C SER A 83 2.08 -17.55 -4.56
N GLN A 84 2.66 -17.46 -5.76
CA GLN A 84 3.73 -18.37 -6.23
C GLN A 84 4.94 -18.45 -5.30
N SER A 85 5.33 -17.32 -4.69
CA SER A 85 6.49 -17.24 -3.80
C SER A 85 6.19 -17.59 -2.34
N TRP A 86 4.95 -17.97 -2.00
CA TRP A 86 4.55 -18.29 -0.64
C TRP A 86 4.68 -19.78 -0.35
N ASP A 87 4.82 -20.11 0.92
CA ASP A 87 4.79 -21.49 1.40
C ASP A 87 3.43 -22.14 1.10
N LYS A 88 3.43 -23.46 0.88
CA LYS A 88 2.25 -24.21 0.41
C LYS A 88 0.99 -23.93 1.25
N ASP A 89 1.13 -23.86 2.57
CA ASP A 89 -0.01 -23.61 3.46
C ASP A 89 -0.46 -22.14 3.43
N ASP A 90 0.46 -21.20 3.28
CA ASP A 90 0.16 -19.77 3.16
C ASP A 90 -0.52 -19.43 1.82
N ARG A 91 -0.24 -20.19 0.75
CA ARG A 91 -0.97 -20.06 -0.53
C ARG A 91 -2.46 -20.34 -0.35
N VAL A 92 -2.84 -21.24 0.56
CA VAL A 92 -4.25 -21.50 0.85
C VAL A 92 -4.91 -20.28 1.48
N ALA A 93 -4.20 -19.49 2.29
CA ALA A 93 -4.72 -18.23 2.83
C ALA A 93 -5.01 -17.21 1.70
N TRP A 94 -4.12 -17.11 0.71
CA TRP A 94 -4.33 -16.29 -0.49
C TRP A 94 -5.51 -16.75 -1.33
N LYS A 95 -5.62 -18.06 -1.54
CA LYS A 95 -6.73 -18.68 -2.28
C LYS A 95 -8.06 -18.44 -1.57
N ARG A 96 -8.08 -18.55 -0.24
CA ARG A 96 -9.28 -18.35 0.59
C ARG A 96 -9.72 -16.90 0.68
N ALA A 97 -8.78 -15.97 0.84
CA ALA A 97 -9.11 -14.56 1.06
C ALA A 97 -9.49 -13.82 -0.23
N LEU A 98 -8.73 -14.03 -1.31
CA LEU A 98 -8.86 -13.25 -2.55
C LEU A 98 -9.01 -14.11 -3.79
N GLY A 99 -9.16 -15.42 -3.61
CA GLY A 99 -9.17 -16.35 -4.71
C GLY A 99 -7.80 -16.52 -5.36
N VAL A 100 -6.71 -15.89 -4.91
CA VAL A 100 -5.39 -15.82 -5.59
C VAL A 100 -4.66 -17.17 -5.55
N ASP A 101 -4.08 -17.57 -6.68
CA ASP A 101 -3.18 -18.73 -6.78
C ASP A 101 -1.80 -18.31 -7.34
N GLU A 102 -1.00 -19.28 -7.78
CA GLU A 102 0.34 -19.05 -8.30
C GLU A 102 0.37 -18.17 -9.55
N ARG A 103 -0.73 -18.05 -10.29
CA ARG A 103 -0.82 -17.17 -11.47
C ARG A 103 -1.12 -15.73 -11.07
N LEU A 104 -0.75 -14.78 -11.94
CA LEU A 104 -1.18 -13.40 -11.76
C LEU A 104 -2.70 -13.32 -11.80
N THR A 105 -3.25 -12.89 -10.67
CA THR A 105 -4.68 -12.81 -10.40
C THR A 105 -5.07 -11.36 -10.23
N VAL A 106 -6.11 -10.90 -10.92
CA VAL A 106 -6.67 -9.56 -10.71
C VAL A 106 -7.34 -9.47 -9.34
N VAL A 107 -6.93 -8.50 -8.51
CA VAL A 107 -7.44 -8.33 -7.13
C VAL A 107 -8.26 -7.04 -6.92
N ALA A 108 -8.06 -6.04 -7.77
CA ALA A 108 -8.85 -4.81 -7.79
C ALA A 108 -8.92 -4.24 -9.21
N ILE A 109 -9.97 -3.47 -9.49
CA ILE A 109 -10.25 -2.88 -10.80
C ILE A 109 -10.74 -1.43 -10.66
N SER A 110 -10.55 -0.63 -11.70
CA SER A 110 -11.19 0.68 -11.90
C SER A 110 -12.34 0.56 -12.90
N ALA A 111 -13.05 1.64 -13.19
CA ALA A 111 -14.24 1.60 -14.04
C ALA A 111 -13.91 1.29 -15.50
N SER A 112 -12.71 1.67 -15.99
CA SER A 112 -12.28 1.35 -17.37
C SER A 112 -11.72 -0.06 -17.55
N ALA A 113 -11.61 -0.86 -16.48
CA ALA A 113 -11.05 -2.20 -16.57
C ALA A 113 -11.97 -3.12 -17.38
N LEU A 114 -11.38 -3.82 -18.35
CA LEU A 114 -12.06 -4.85 -19.14
C LEU A 114 -11.83 -6.28 -18.61
N VAL A 115 -11.14 -6.38 -17.47
CA VAL A 115 -10.94 -7.61 -16.69
C VAL A 115 -11.81 -7.56 -15.43
N ARG A 116 -12.01 -8.71 -14.80
CA ARG A 116 -12.77 -8.87 -13.56
C ARG A 116 -11.85 -9.28 -12.42
N VAL A 117 -12.23 -8.90 -11.20
CA VAL A 117 -11.58 -9.43 -9.99
C VAL A 117 -11.69 -10.96 -10.01
N GLY A 118 -10.56 -11.62 -9.80
CA GLY A 118 -10.42 -13.08 -9.88
C GLY A 118 -9.89 -13.59 -11.23
N ASP A 119 -9.89 -12.77 -12.29
CA ASP A 119 -9.35 -13.19 -13.59
C ASP A 119 -7.87 -13.56 -13.48
N ARG A 120 -7.47 -14.57 -14.26
CA ARG A 120 -6.11 -15.12 -14.28
C ARG A 120 -5.41 -14.76 -15.55
N ILE A 121 -4.33 -14.00 -15.43
CA ILE A 121 -3.52 -13.59 -16.57
C ILE A 121 -2.50 -14.70 -16.87
N VAL A 122 -2.55 -15.20 -18.10
CA VAL A 122 -1.65 -16.24 -18.62
C VAL A 122 -0.80 -15.74 -19.79
N GLY A 123 -1.10 -14.57 -20.33
CA GLY A 123 -0.28 -13.92 -21.35
C GLY A 123 -0.38 -12.40 -21.32
N ILE A 124 0.71 -11.73 -21.65
CA ILE A 124 0.86 -10.27 -21.74
C ILE A 124 1.59 -9.95 -23.04
N ALA A 125 1.00 -9.12 -23.89
CA ALA A 125 1.57 -8.67 -25.16
C ALA A 125 2.08 -9.86 -26.02
N GLY A 126 1.29 -10.94 -26.10
CA GLY A 126 1.62 -12.15 -26.87
C GLY A 126 2.66 -13.08 -26.24
N ARG A 127 3.15 -12.78 -25.02
CA ARG A 127 4.10 -13.61 -24.28
C ARG A 127 3.41 -14.29 -23.11
N GLY A 128 3.76 -15.54 -22.81
CA GLY A 128 3.24 -16.28 -21.66
C GLY A 128 4.38 -16.92 -20.88
N SER A 129 4.24 -16.98 -19.56
CA SER A 129 5.19 -17.64 -18.66
C SER A 129 4.47 -18.30 -17.50
N ARG A 130 5.08 -19.35 -16.95
CA ARG A 130 4.65 -19.97 -15.68
C ARG A 130 5.18 -19.22 -14.46
N SER A 131 6.15 -18.31 -14.65
CA SER A 131 6.69 -17.45 -13.58
C SER A 131 5.80 -16.22 -13.44
N ALA A 132 5.13 -16.07 -12.31
CA ALA A 132 4.35 -14.88 -12.00
C ALA A 132 5.25 -13.64 -11.85
N SER A 133 6.50 -13.82 -11.40
CA SER A 133 7.50 -12.74 -11.33
C SER A 133 7.86 -12.20 -12.72
N GLU A 134 8.08 -13.09 -13.68
CA GLU A 134 8.35 -12.72 -15.06
C GLU A 134 7.14 -12.05 -15.72
N MET A 135 5.95 -12.64 -15.53
CA MET A 135 4.70 -12.06 -15.99
C MET A 135 4.48 -10.66 -15.40
N ALA A 136 4.75 -10.45 -14.11
CA ALA A 136 4.60 -9.14 -13.48
C ALA A 136 5.57 -8.12 -14.07
N THR A 137 6.80 -8.55 -14.35
CA THR A 137 7.82 -7.70 -15.01
C THR A 137 7.35 -7.27 -16.40
N TRP A 138 6.79 -8.18 -17.20
CA TRP A 138 6.24 -7.84 -18.51
C TRP A 138 5.01 -6.93 -18.42
N LEU A 139 4.15 -7.15 -17.44
CA LEU A 139 2.98 -6.30 -17.21
C LEU A 139 3.39 -4.84 -16.91
N GLY A 140 4.47 -4.66 -16.15
CA GLY A 140 5.07 -3.35 -15.90
C GLY A 140 5.66 -2.69 -17.11
N ALA A 141 6.46 -3.44 -17.87
CA ALA A 141 7.04 -2.92 -19.10
C ALA A 141 5.93 -2.46 -20.06
N ALA A 142 4.86 -3.25 -20.21
CA ALA A 142 3.71 -2.91 -21.03
C ALA A 142 2.93 -1.69 -20.50
N ARG A 143 2.78 -1.56 -19.17
CA ARG A 143 2.23 -0.35 -18.54
C ARG A 143 3.07 0.87 -18.87
N ASP A 144 4.38 0.80 -18.67
CA ASP A 144 5.30 1.93 -18.78
C ASP A 144 5.52 2.38 -20.23
N GLU A 145 5.28 1.49 -21.21
CA GLU A 145 5.20 1.84 -22.63
C GLU A 145 3.97 2.73 -22.95
N GLY A 146 2.90 2.62 -22.15
CA GLY A 146 1.72 3.46 -22.25
C GLY A 146 0.82 3.17 -23.46
N GLN A 147 1.17 2.18 -24.29
CA GLN A 147 0.37 1.77 -25.44
C GLN A 147 -0.63 0.67 -25.04
N PRO A 148 -1.81 0.59 -25.70
CA PRO A 148 -2.70 -0.54 -25.49
C PRO A 148 -2.03 -1.88 -25.80
N PHE A 149 -2.22 -2.88 -24.94
CA PHE A 149 -1.64 -4.21 -25.11
C PHE A 149 -2.64 -5.32 -24.79
N GLY A 150 -2.45 -6.48 -25.45
CA GLY A 150 -3.30 -7.65 -25.23
C GLY A 150 -2.94 -8.39 -23.95
N VAL A 151 -3.96 -8.79 -23.19
CA VAL A 151 -3.87 -9.66 -22.02
C VAL A 151 -4.68 -10.92 -22.29
N ALA A 152 -4.01 -12.06 -22.24
CA ALA A 152 -4.63 -13.38 -22.38
C ALA A 152 -5.04 -13.90 -21.00
N LEU A 153 -6.30 -14.30 -20.87
CA LEU A 153 -6.86 -14.86 -19.64
C LEU A 153 -6.92 -16.38 -19.67
N ALA A 154 -6.94 -17.01 -18.50
CA ALA A 154 -6.94 -18.47 -18.37
C ALA A 154 -8.23 -19.14 -18.89
N ASP A 155 -9.32 -18.38 -19.05
CA ASP A 155 -10.57 -18.85 -19.67
C ASP A 155 -10.51 -18.84 -21.21
N GLY A 156 -9.38 -18.44 -21.80
CA GLY A 156 -9.16 -18.34 -23.23
C GLY A 156 -9.54 -17.00 -23.85
N SER A 157 -10.12 -16.07 -23.06
CA SER A 157 -10.44 -14.73 -23.55
C SER A 157 -9.19 -13.86 -23.70
N GLN A 158 -9.31 -12.84 -24.54
CA GLN A 158 -8.27 -11.84 -24.80
C GLN A 158 -8.87 -10.46 -24.57
N VAL A 159 -8.19 -9.66 -23.76
CA VAL A 159 -8.64 -8.33 -23.37
C VAL A 159 -7.60 -7.31 -23.80
N LEU A 160 -8.04 -6.21 -24.41
CA LEU A 160 -7.17 -5.08 -24.71
C LEU A 160 -7.10 -4.16 -23.49
N VAL A 161 -5.93 -4.07 -22.86
CA VAL A 161 -5.70 -3.19 -21.71
C VAL A 161 -5.11 -1.88 -22.19
N THR A 162 -5.68 -0.77 -21.76
CA THR A 162 -5.17 0.59 -22.05
C THR A 162 -4.67 1.22 -20.75
N PRO A 163 -3.35 1.42 -20.58
CA PRO A 163 -2.83 2.21 -19.48
C PRO A 163 -3.33 3.66 -19.53
N PHE A 164 -3.37 4.33 -18.38
CA PHE A 164 -3.70 5.76 -18.29
C PHE A 164 -2.65 6.53 -17.49
N GLN A 165 -2.55 7.84 -17.72
CA GLN A 165 -1.57 8.68 -17.05
C GLN A 165 -2.12 9.28 -15.76
N VAL A 166 -1.32 9.26 -14.71
CA VAL A 166 -1.56 9.95 -13.44
C VAL A 166 -0.34 10.81 -13.09
N CYS A 167 -0.47 11.71 -12.11
CA CYS A 167 0.71 12.31 -11.51
C CYS A 167 1.59 11.23 -10.87
N ARG A 168 2.91 11.44 -10.90
CA ARG A 168 3.89 10.56 -10.27
C ARG A 168 3.61 10.41 -8.77
N GLY A 169 3.96 9.25 -8.21
CA GLY A 169 3.76 8.94 -6.80
C GLY A 169 2.72 7.86 -6.61
N TYR A 170 3.05 6.61 -6.99
CA TYR A 170 2.14 5.48 -6.81
C TYR A 170 1.72 5.33 -5.35
N ALA A 171 0.42 5.21 -5.10
CA ALA A 171 -0.09 4.75 -3.82
C ALA A 171 -0.03 3.22 -3.78
N ARG A 172 0.77 2.66 -2.87
CA ARG A 172 0.93 1.21 -2.65
C ARG A 172 0.77 0.87 -1.18
N PHE A 173 0.50 -0.39 -0.90
CA PHE A 173 0.19 -0.88 0.45
C PHE A 173 1.16 -1.96 0.89
N ALA A 174 1.42 -2.01 2.18
CA ALA A 174 2.29 -2.98 2.79
C ALA A 174 1.87 -4.42 2.44
N PRO A 175 2.83 -5.34 2.24
CA PRO A 175 2.50 -6.72 1.91
C PRO A 175 1.88 -7.43 3.13
N PRO A 176 1.01 -8.45 2.95
CA PRO A 176 0.32 -9.10 4.06
C PRO A 176 1.20 -9.75 5.14
N ASN A 177 2.44 -10.11 4.83
CA ASN A 177 3.41 -10.65 5.80
C ASN A 177 4.16 -9.58 6.59
N ALA A 178 4.13 -8.31 6.17
CA ALA A 178 4.65 -7.19 6.95
C ALA A 178 3.67 -6.00 6.90
N PRO A 179 2.49 -6.15 7.54
CA PRO A 179 1.38 -5.22 7.42
C PRO A 179 1.68 -3.82 7.97
N GLU A 180 2.68 -3.68 8.84
CA GLU A 180 3.07 -2.41 9.46
C GLU A 180 4.14 -1.65 8.66
N SER A 181 4.66 -2.25 7.60
CA SER A 181 5.69 -1.62 6.77
C SER A 181 5.19 -0.32 6.17
N LYS A 182 6.05 0.69 6.19
CA LYS A 182 5.80 1.99 5.56
C LYS A 182 7.09 2.56 5.02
N ASP A 183 7.00 3.20 3.87
CA ASP A 183 8.15 3.83 3.21
C ASP A 183 7.64 4.90 2.25
N TYR A 184 8.41 5.97 2.07
CA TYR A 184 7.97 7.17 1.37
C TYR A 184 9.04 7.64 0.41
N HIS A 185 8.75 7.57 -0.89
CA HIS A 185 9.71 7.84 -1.95
C HIS A 185 9.07 8.68 -3.05
N TRP A 186 9.86 9.41 -3.84
CA TRP A 186 9.31 10.23 -4.92
C TRP A 186 8.65 9.41 -6.02
N LEU A 187 8.88 8.11 -6.08
CA LEU A 187 8.26 7.23 -7.08
C LEU A 187 6.94 6.66 -6.59
N MET A 188 6.86 6.38 -5.28
CA MET A 188 5.73 5.71 -4.66
C MET A 188 5.76 5.92 -3.14
N SER A 189 4.58 5.82 -2.55
CA SER A 189 4.37 5.75 -1.11
C SER A 189 3.85 4.36 -0.76
N LEU A 190 4.51 3.71 0.18
CA LEU A 190 4.09 2.46 0.79
C LEU A 190 3.39 2.76 2.13
N HIS A 191 2.08 2.53 2.16
CA HIS A 191 1.23 2.77 3.33
C HIS A 191 1.00 1.48 4.12
N PRO A 192 0.90 1.54 5.46
CA PRO A 192 0.61 0.36 6.27
C PRO A 192 -0.80 -0.18 5.97
N LEU A 193 -1.00 -1.50 6.14
CA LEU A 193 -2.26 -2.19 5.81
C LEU A 193 -3.41 -1.86 6.76
N ASP A 194 -3.11 -1.37 7.95
CA ASP A 194 -4.11 -1.00 8.95
C ASP A 194 -5.00 0.17 8.49
N VAL A 195 -4.57 0.97 7.50
CA VAL A 195 -5.41 1.97 6.83
C VAL A 195 -6.66 1.36 6.19
N ALA A 196 -6.63 0.08 5.82
CA ALA A 196 -7.80 -0.64 5.29
C ALA A 196 -8.92 -0.77 6.33
N ASP A 197 -8.58 -0.75 7.62
CA ASP A 197 -9.55 -0.84 8.72
C ASP A 197 -10.21 0.51 9.02
N ALA A 198 -9.83 1.57 8.30
CA ALA A 198 -10.52 2.85 8.33
C ALA A 198 -11.79 2.87 7.47
N GLU A 199 -12.07 1.84 6.64
CA GLU A 199 -13.25 1.82 5.77
C GLU A 199 -13.40 3.15 5.00
N LEU A 200 -12.43 3.39 4.10
CA LEU A 200 -12.31 4.65 3.38
C LEU A 200 -13.57 4.93 2.57
N THR A 201 -14.03 6.18 2.61
CA THR A 201 -14.95 6.69 1.57
C THR A 201 -14.19 6.88 0.26
N GLU A 202 -14.91 7.08 -0.84
CA GLU A 202 -14.30 7.36 -2.15
C GLU A 202 -13.40 8.61 -2.11
N ASP A 203 -13.81 9.65 -1.40
CA ASP A 203 -13.04 10.89 -1.28
C ASP A 203 -11.82 10.73 -0.36
N GLU A 204 -11.89 9.88 0.68
CA GLU A 204 -10.73 9.55 1.53
C GLU A 204 -9.71 8.66 0.80
N ALA A 205 -10.20 7.73 -0.04
CA ALA A 205 -9.34 6.97 -0.93
C ALA A 205 -8.66 7.88 -1.97
N LEU A 206 -9.38 8.86 -2.52
CA LEU A 206 -8.80 9.87 -3.40
C LEU A 206 -7.80 10.77 -2.66
N TRP A 207 -8.09 11.16 -1.42
CA TRP A 207 -7.13 11.90 -0.59
C TRP A 207 -5.80 11.17 -0.46
N LEU A 208 -5.83 9.86 -0.17
CA LEU A 208 -4.64 9.02 -0.07
C LEU A 208 -3.81 9.03 -1.37
N VAL A 209 -4.48 8.95 -2.52
CA VAL A 209 -3.85 9.01 -3.85
C VAL A 209 -3.23 10.39 -4.09
N LEU A 210 -4.01 11.45 -3.93
CA LEU A 210 -3.56 12.83 -4.16
C LEU A 210 -2.42 13.21 -3.21
N TRP A 211 -2.44 12.73 -1.96
CA TRP A 211 -1.37 12.94 -1.01
C TRP A 211 -0.08 12.22 -1.44
N SER A 212 -0.19 10.97 -1.93
CA SER A 212 0.97 10.22 -2.44
C SER A 212 1.60 10.92 -3.65
N GLN A 213 0.76 11.49 -4.52
CA GLN A 213 1.20 12.31 -5.64
C GLN A 213 1.83 13.63 -5.18
N GLY A 214 1.20 14.32 -4.21
CA GLY A 214 1.71 15.55 -3.65
C GLY A 214 3.07 15.37 -2.96
N LEU A 215 3.28 14.27 -2.25
CA LEU A 215 4.58 13.93 -1.69
C LEU A 215 5.65 13.80 -2.78
N SER A 216 5.31 13.11 -3.87
CA SER A 216 6.20 12.92 -5.02
C SER A 216 6.58 14.25 -5.66
N GLU A 217 5.61 15.13 -5.91
CA GLU A 217 5.85 16.38 -6.63
C GLU A 217 6.52 17.44 -5.75
N GLU A 218 6.08 17.59 -4.50
CA GLU A 218 6.63 18.60 -3.56
C GLU A 218 8.00 18.21 -3.01
N GLY A 219 8.22 16.90 -2.80
CA GLY A 219 9.45 16.37 -2.21
C GLY A 219 10.42 15.77 -3.21
N GLY A 220 10.00 15.54 -4.46
CA GLY A 220 10.70 14.68 -5.41
C GLY A 220 12.12 15.13 -5.70
N LEU A 221 12.34 16.43 -5.92
CA LEU A 221 13.68 16.96 -6.17
C LEU A 221 14.61 16.72 -4.97
N ARG A 222 14.14 16.96 -3.74
CA ARG A 222 14.93 16.75 -2.52
C ARG A 222 15.26 15.28 -2.30
N MET A 223 14.26 14.43 -2.46
CA MET A 223 14.39 12.97 -2.31
C MET A 223 15.36 12.39 -3.35
N LYS A 224 15.23 12.77 -4.63
CA LYS A 224 16.16 12.39 -5.71
C LYS A 224 17.58 12.87 -5.41
N THR A 225 17.74 14.12 -5.00
CA THR A 225 19.07 14.71 -4.72
C THR A 225 19.77 13.96 -3.59
N TYR A 226 19.03 13.61 -2.53
CA TYR A 226 19.55 12.79 -1.44
C TYR A 226 19.94 11.40 -1.93
N HIS A 227 19.03 10.69 -2.62
CA HIS A 227 19.26 9.34 -3.12
C HIS A 227 20.48 9.24 -4.05
N TYR A 228 20.60 10.13 -5.03
CA TYR A 228 21.76 10.13 -5.94
C TYR A 228 23.04 10.67 -5.27
N GLY A 229 22.91 11.51 -4.24
CA GLY A 229 24.04 12.03 -3.47
C GLY A 229 24.67 11.00 -2.53
N THR A 230 23.91 10.03 -2.03
CA THR A 230 24.37 9.03 -1.04
C THR A 230 24.90 7.72 -1.64
N LYS A 231 25.05 7.63 -2.97
CA LYS A 231 25.62 6.50 -3.73
C LYS A 231 24.94 5.14 -3.50
N VAL A 232 23.64 5.05 -3.79
CA VAL A 232 22.99 3.76 -4.06
C VAL A 232 22.46 3.80 -5.50
N VAL A 233 23.26 3.33 -6.46
CA VAL A 233 22.81 3.16 -7.86
C VAL A 233 22.48 1.68 -8.04
N GLY A 234 21.18 1.37 -8.06
CA GLY A 234 20.64 0.11 -8.56
C GLY A 234 19.42 0.36 -9.44
N ALA A 235 19.17 -0.55 -10.38
CA ALA A 235 18.22 -0.36 -11.48
C ALA A 235 17.01 -1.31 -11.37
N LEU A 236 16.19 -1.18 -10.31
CA LEU A 236 14.99 -2.02 -10.15
C LEU A 236 13.72 -1.26 -9.78
N TYR A 237 13.12 -0.58 -10.76
CA TYR A 237 11.85 0.14 -10.59
C TYR A 237 10.59 -0.75 -10.68
N ASN A 238 10.62 -1.80 -11.49
CA ASN A 238 9.36 -2.36 -12.00
C ASN A 238 8.63 -3.26 -10.99
N ILE A 239 9.32 -4.20 -10.32
CA ILE A 239 8.66 -5.30 -9.59
C ILE A 239 7.68 -4.83 -8.50
N PHE A 240 8.06 -3.82 -7.71
CA PHE A 240 7.23 -3.32 -6.61
C PHE A 240 6.06 -2.46 -7.09
N THR A 241 6.17 -1.84 -8.27
CA THR A 241 5.14 -0.93 -8.79
C THR A 241 3.92 -1.66 -9.38
N ILE A 242 4.02 -2.95 -9.72
CA ILE A 242 2.98 -3.69 -10.47
C ILE A 242 2.34 -4.78 -9.64
N ALA A 243 3.12 -5.45 -8.79
CA ALA A 243 2.70 -6.61 -8.04
C ALA A 243 2.88 -6.36 -6.55
N SER A 244 1.78 -6.07 -5.88
CA SER A 244 1.75 -5.93 -4.42
C SER A 244 1.68 -7.31 -3.73
N GLY A 245 2.47 -8.28 -4.23
CA GLY A 245 2.53 -9.65 -3.71
C GLY A 245 3.64 -10.57 -4.25
N LEU A 246 4.69 -10.07 -4.94
CA LEU A 246 5.76 -10.94 -5.47
C LEU A 246 7.12 -10.73 -4.77
N HIS A 247 7.72 -11.86 -4.39
CA HIS A 247 9.12 -12.18 -4.03
C HIS A 247 10.00 -11.11 -3.37
N SER A 248 10.22 -9.95 -4.00
CA SER A 248 11.11 -8.90 -3.47
C SER A 248 10.49 -8.22 -2.24
N ALA A 249 9.19 -7.94 -2.23
CA ALA A 249 8.53 -7.34 -1.06
C ALA A 249 8.47 -8.29 0.14
N ALA A 250 8.32 -9.61 -0.10
CA ALA A 250 8.28 -10.61 0.95
C ALA A 250 9.66 -10.93 1.55
N LEU A 251 10.71 -11.02 0.72
CA LEU A 251 12.10 -11.17 1.16
C LEU A 251 12.65 -9.87 1.80
N ALA A 252 12.30 -8.70 1.26
CA ALA A 252 12.61 -7.40 1.85
C ALA A 252 11.92 -7.19 3.19
N ALA A 253 10.64 -7.58 3.29
CA ALA A 253 9.89 -7.56 4.53
C ALA A 253 10.53 -8.46 5.60
N ASP A 254 10.89 -9.71 5.27
CA ASP A 254 11.46 -10.65 6.25
C ASP A 254 12.86 -10.20 6.74
N THR A 255 13.65 -9.58 5.86
CA THR A 255 14.96 -8.99 6.21
C THR A 255 14.84 -7.67 6.98
N VAL A 256 13.87 -6.82 6.65
CA VAL A 256 13.53 -5.61 7.41
C VAL A 256 12.94 -5.96 8.77
N MET A 257 12.11 -6.99 8.91
CA MET A 257 11.59 -7.41 10.21
C MET A 257 12.71 -7.90 11.14
N ARG A 258 13.70 -8.63 10.61
CA ARG A 258 14.89 -9.04 11.38
C ARG A 258 15.79 -7.85 11.76
N ALA A 259 15.93 -6.87 10.87
CA ALA A 259 16.68 -5.64 11.15
C ALA A 259 15.95 -4.73 12.15
N ALA A 260 14.62 -4.58 12.01
CA ALA A 260 13.78 -3.86 12.95
C ALA A 260 13.77 -4.52 14.33
N GLN A 261 13.80 -5.86 14.41
CA GLN A 261 14.01 -6.59 15.68
C GLN A 261 15.38 -6.28 16.31
N SER A 262 16.45 -6.17 15.51
CA SER A 262 17.77 -5.78 16.02
C SER A 262 17.87 -4.31 16.46
N ALA A 263 17.14 -3.41 15.80
CA ALA A 263 17.07 -1.99 16.18
C ALA A 263 16.14 -1.76 17.39
N ALA A 264 15.07 -2.55 17.52
CA ALA A 264 14.16 -2.55 18.66
C ALA A 264 14.83 -3.00 19.96
N ALA A 265 15.94 -3.74 19.90
CA ALA A 265 16.75 -4.06 21.07
C ALA A 265 17.34 -2.83 21.79
N ASN A 266 17.36 -1.65 21.16
CA ASN A 266 17.93 -0.41 21.71
C ASN A 266 16.90 0.70 22.02
N VAL A 267 15.59 0.45 21.91
CA VAL A 267 14.56 1.41 22.36
C VAL A 267 13.52 0.70 23.22
N ALA A 268 13.86 0.55 24.50
CA ALA A 268 12.90 0.12 25.52
C ALA A 268 11.84 1.23 25.75
N SER A 269 10.65 1.05 25.19
CA SER A 269 9.43 1.70 25.68
C SER A 269 8.18 0.85 25.37
N ASP A 270 8.22 -0.41 25.80
CA ASP A 270 7.09 -1.35 25.65
C ASP A 270 6.02 -1.25 26.74
N LEU A 271 6.18 -0.37 27.74
CA LEU A 271 5.21 -0.25 28.82
C LEU A 271 3.98 0.61 28.47
N LEU A 272 4.00 1.36 27.35
CA LEU A 272 2.92 2.28 26.98
C LEU A 272 1.91 1.68 25.99
N LYS A 273 2.34 0.77 25.11
CA LYS A 273 1.51 0.23 24.01
C LYS A 273 0.35 -0.66 24.49
N GLN A 274 0.58 -1.49 25.51
CA GLN A 274 -0.44 -2.44 25.97
C GLN A 274 -1.55 -1.79 26.80
N GLN A 275 -1.25 -0.72 27.53
CA GLN A 275 -2.26 0.03 28.29
C GLN A 275 -3.22 0.83 27.38
N ILE A 276 -2.72 1.37 26.26
CA ILE A 276 -3.52 2.19 25.33
C ILE A 276 -4.54 1.34 24.55
N ILE A 277 -4.16 0.15 24.09
CA ILE A 277 -5.02 -0.72 23.26
C ILE A 277 -6.21 -1.28 24.06
N ALA A 278 -6.00 -1.65 25.33
CA ALA A 278 -7.08 -2.12 26.20
C ALA A 278 -8.07 -1.00 26.55
N GLN A 279 -7.57 0.23 26.78
CA GLN A 279 -8.42 1.39 27.06
C GLN A 279 -9.27 1.83 25.86
N ALA A 280 -8.76 1.70 24.63
CA ALA A 280 -9.50 2.08 23.42
C ALA A 280 -10.75 1.22 23.16
N ARG A 281 -10.68 -0.10 23.42
CA ARG A 281 -11.84 -1.01 23.26
C ARG A 281 -12.93 -0.77 24.29
N GLU A 282 -12.54 -0.48 25.53
CA GLU A 282 -13.50 -0.14 26.59
C GLU A 282 -14.16 1.23 26.34
N LEU A 283 -13.41 2.17 25.74
CA LEU A 283 -13.86 3.52 25.39
C LEU A 283 -14.90 3.52 24.25
N ALA A 284 -14.71 2.67 23.24
CA ALA A 284 -15.68 2.52 22.15
C ALA A 284 -17.06 2.04 22.65
N MET A 285 -17.07 1.18 23.69
CA MET A 285 -18.32 0.73 24.31
C MET A 285 -18.98 1.76 25.22
N ARG A 286 -18.22 2.72 25.78
CA ARG A 286 -18.76 3.80 26.63
C ARG A 286 -19.36 4.97 25.82
N ARG A 287 -18.81 5.29 24.64
CA ARG A 287 -19.31 6.37 23.76
C ARG A 287 -20.78 6.20 23.32
N ILE A 288 -21.30 4.96 23.33
CA ILE A 288 -22.67 4.67 22.91
C ILE A 288 -23.71 5.05 23.99
N ASN A 289 -23.30 5.18 25.26
CA ASN A 289 -24.22 5.29 26.39
C ASN A 289 -24.27 6.67 27.09
N GLU A 290 -23.44 7.64 26.71
CA GLU A 290 -23.38 8.93 27.43
C GLU A 290 -23.77 10.13 26.56
N SER A 291 -24.81 10.86 27.00
CA SER A 291 -25.06 12.23 26.56
C SER A 291 -23.97 13.18 27.08
N MET A 292 -23.59 14.13 26.24
CA MET A 292 -22.46 15.07 26.37
C MET A 292 -22.18 15.62 27.79
N ASN A 293 -21.01 15.30 28.34
CA ASN A 293 -20.44 15.89 29.55
C ASN A 293 -19.01 16.41 29.30
N GLU A 294 -18.53 17.31 30.15
CA GLU A 294 -17.14 17.83 30.13
C GLU A 294 -16.07 16.71 30.21
N SER A 295 -16.40 15.58 30.85
CA SER A 295 -15.54 14.40 30.95
C SER A 295 -15.26 13.77 29.59
N THR A 296 -16.27 13.67 28.73
CA THR A 296 -16.16 13.15 27.36
C THR A 296 -15.25 14.04 26.52
N GLN A 297 -15.43 15.37 26.62
CA GLN A 297 -14.59 16.32 25.88
C GLN A 297 -13.13 16.28 26.34
N ARG A 298 -12.87 16.15 27.64
CA ARG A 298 -11.51 16.01 28.17
C ARG A 298 -10.83 14.74 27.62
N LEU A 299 -11.53 13.62 27.57
CA LEU A 299 -11.01 12.36 27.02
C LEU A 299 -10.72 12.45 25.51
N ILE A 300 -11.62 13.06 24.73
CA ILE A 300 -11.41 13.29 23.29
C ILE A 300 -10.16 14.16 23.06
N ASN A 301 -10.00 15.23 23.84
CA ASN A 301 -8.82 16.09 23.76
C ASN A 301 -7.53 15.35 24.12
N GLN A 302 -7.56 14.47 25.13
CA GLN A 302 -6.42 13.63 25.51
C GLN A 302 -6.05 12.62 24.43
N GLN A 303 -7.05 11.92 23.87
CA GLN A 303 -6.84 10.97 22.77
C GLN A 303 -6.24 11.68 21.54
N SER A 304 -6.78 12.85 21.18
CA SER A 304 -6.29 13.65 20.06
C SER A 304 -4.84 14.09 20.30
N THR A 305 -4.54 14.61 21.49
CA THR A 305 -3.18 15.02 21.87
C THR A 305 -2.19 13.85 21.76
N SER A 306 -2.54 12.67 22.29
CA SER A 306 -1.71 11.48 22.20
C SER A 306 -1.48 11.04 20.75
N ALA A 307 -2.51 11.12 19.90
CA ALA A 307 -2.37 10.79 18.49
C ALA A 307 -1.46 11.78 17.75
N LEU A 308 -1.56 13.08 18.02
CA LEU A 308 -0.67 14.09 17.43
C LEU A 308 0.80 13.86 17.84
N GLN A 309 1.04 13.46 19.09
CA GLN A 309 2.38 13.09 19.58
C GLN A 309 2.91 11.86 18.86
N GLN A 310 2.11 10.80 18.75
CA GLN A 310 2.51 9.59 18.06
C GLN A 310 2.74 9.84 16.57
N ALA A 311 1.94 10.69 15.92
CA ALA A 311 2.14 11.10 14.54
C ALA A 311 3.49 11.81 14.35
N ALA A 312 3.85 12.71 15.27
CA ALA A 312 5.14 13.38 15.25
C ALA A 312 6.31 12.39 15.41
N LEU A 313 6.19 11.42 16.32
CA LEU A 313 7.18 10.35 16.49
C LEU A 313 7.28 9.46 15.26
N ASN A 314 6.15 9.10 14.65
CA ASN A 314 6.08 8.29 13.44
C ASN A 314 6.75 8.98 12.25
N ARG A 315 6.55 10.29 12.11
CA ARG A 315 7.21 11.12 11.09
C ARG A 315 8.70 11.27 11.37
N GLY A 316 9.08 11.53 12.62
CA GLY A 316 10.47 11.69 13.04
C GLY A 316 11.30 10.39 13.05
N GLY A 317 10.63 9.24 13.09
CA GLY A 317 11.25 7.91 13.04
C GLY A 317 11.58 7.39 11.64
N LEU A 318 11.23 8.14 10.59
CA LEU A 318 11.58 7.77 9.21
C LEU A 318 13.08 7.91 8.95
N SER A 319 13.63 7.04 8.11
CA SER A 319 15.04 7.00 7.72
C SER A 319 15.20 7.15 6.19
N GLY A 320 16.45 7.22 5.71
CA GLY A 320 16.75 7.25 4.27
C GLY A 320 16.02 8.34 3.49
N VAL A 321 15.56 7.99 2.29
CA VAL A 321 14.77 8.91 1.45
C VAL A 321 13.45 9.31 2.12
N ALA A 322 12.81 8.41 2.87
CA ALA A 322 11.56 8.70 3.58
C ALA A 322 11.70 9.80 4.62
N ARG A 323 12.86 9.92 5.30
CA ARG A 323 13.17 11.05 6.19
C ARG A 323 13.17 12.38 5.44
N ILE A 324 13.66 12.40 4.21
CA ILE A 324 13.66 13.60 3.36
C ILE A 324 12.24 13.91 2.90
N GLY A 325 11.48 12.89 2.47
CA GLY A 325 10.06 13.02 2.14
C GLY A 325 9.23 13.58 3.30
N ALA A 326 9.53 13.16 4.54
CA ALA A 326 8.88 13.65 5.75
C ALA A 326 8.93 15.18 5.90
N THR A 327 9.92 15.87 5.31
CA THR A 327 10.05 17.33 5.38
C THR A 327 9.04 18.11 4.55
N VAL A 328 8.21 17.41 3.75
CA VAL A 328 7.19 18.04 2.89
C VAL A 328 5.80 17.42 3.06
N PHE A 329 5.55 16.68 4.14
CA PHE A 329 4.24 16.07 4.40
C PHE A 329 3.11 17.11 4.49
N ASP A 330 3.38 18.25 5.10
CA ASP A 330 2.49 19.42 5.14
C ASP A 330 2.14 19.93 3.74
N ARG A 331 3.12 19.96 2.83
CA ARG A 331 2.90 20.36 1.43
C ARG A 331 2.10 19.32 0.66
N ALA A 332 2.33 18.03 0.93
CA ALA A 332 1.53 16.95 0.36
C ALA A 332 0.06 17.02 0.82
N ASP A 333 -0.18 17.41 2.08
CA ASP A 333 -1.55 17.66 2.59
C ASP A 333 -2.22 18.83 1.85
N VAL A 334 -1.50 19.95 1.72
CA VAL A 334 -1.99 21.14 0.98
C VAL A 334 -2.23 20.80 -0.49
N TRP A 335 -1.34 20.02 -1.11
CA TRP A 335 -1.48 19.55 -2.50
C TRP A 335 -2.77 18.76 -2.69
N ALA A 336 -3.04 17.79 -1.81
CA ALA A 336 -4.25 16.98 -1.86
C ALA A 336 -5.50 17.83 -1.64
N PHE A 337 -5.47 18.73 -0.66
CA PHE A 337 -6.56 19.65 -0.35
C PHE A 337 -6.93 20.55 -1.52
N GLN A 338 -5.95 21.09 -2.23
CA GLN A 338 -6.18 22.00 -3.36
C GLN A 338 -6.73 21.27 -4.60
N ARG A 339 -6.41 19.98 -4.78
CA ARG A 339 -6.78 19.21 -5.97
C ARG A 339 -8.06 18.41 -5.83
N ALA A 340 -8.44 18.05 -4.61
CA ALA A 340 -9.70 17.35 -4.35
C ALA A 340 -10.92 18.07 -4.97
N PRO A 341 -11.12 19.40 -4.80
CA PRO A 341 -12.25 20.10 -5.41
C PRO A 341 -12.25 20.08 -6.94
N LEU A 342 -11.06 20.07 -7.57
CA LEU A 342 -10.93 19.99 -9.03
C LEU A 342 -11.41 18.65 -9.60
N LEU A 343 -11.51 17.63 -8.75
CA LEU A 343 -12.03 16.31 -9.05
C LEU A 343 -13.46 16.10 -8.51
N ALA A 344 -14.14 17.19 -8.13
CA ALA A 344 -15.44 17.18 -7.46
C ALA A 344 -15.46 16.34 -6.17
N ALA A 345 -14.33 16.27 -5.46
CA ALA A 345 -14.19 15.56 -4.19
C ALA A 345 -14.26 16.53 -3.01
N ASN A 346 -14.66 16.04 -1.85
CA ASN A 346 -14.65 16.81 -0.62
C ASN A 346 -13.19 17.11 -0.19
N PRO A 347 -12.76 18.39 -0.17
CA PRO A 347 -11.41 18.75 0.28
C PRO A 347 -11.16 18.43 1.75
N LEU A 348 -12.22 18.24 2.56
CA LEU A 348 -12.12 17.91 3.97
C LEU A 348 -11.90 16.42 4.24
N ALA A 349 -11.81 15.58 3.21
CA ALA A 349 -11.59 14.14 3.35
C ALA A 349 -10.31 13.81 4.14
N GLY A 350 -9.27 14.66 4.05
CA GLY A 350 -8.07 14.52 4.88
C GLY A 350 -8.35 14.66 6.38
N PHE A 351 -9.20 15.62 6.76
CA PHE A 351 -9.59 15.83 8.15
C PHE A 351 -10.49 14.70 8.66
N SER A 352 -11.47 14.26 7.85
CA SER A 352 -12.33 13.14 8.24
C SER A 352 -11.54 11.85 8.38
N LEU A 353 -10.60 11.58 7.47
CA LEU A 353 -9.71 10.42 7.55
C LEU A 353 -8.82 10.49 8.80
N HIS A 354 -8.23 11.65 9.08
CA HIS A 354 -7.47 11.87 10.31
C HIS A 354 -8.31 11.52 11.54
N GLN A 355 -9.49 12.13 11.68
CA GLN A 355 -10.37 11.90 12.82
C GLN A 355 -10.74 10.43 12.96
N LYS A 356 -11.10 9.78 11.84
CA LYS A 356 -11.48 8.36 11.81
C LYS A 356 -10.34 7.45 12.26
N LEU A 357 -9.11 7.71 11.83
CA LEU A 357 -7.94 6.94 12.23
C LEU A 357 -7.64 7.12 13.72
N VAL A 358 -7.74 8.34 14.25
CA VAL A 358 -7.57 8.63 15.69
C VAL A 358 -8.60 7.87 16.52
N GLU A 359 -9.87 7.90 16.12
CA GLU A 359 -10.96 7.23 16.83
C GLU A 359 -10.83 5.71 16.84
N ARG A 360 -10.32 5.13 15.74
CA ARG A 360 -10.08 3.69 15.61
C ARG A 360 -8.72 3.24 16.18
N GLY A 361 -7.90 4.16 16.69
CA GLY A 361 -6.56 3.85 17.22
C GLY A 361 -5.55 3.45 16.14
N LEU A 362 -5.80 3.80 14.88
CA LEU A 362 -4.96 3.49 13.72
C LEU A 362 -3.88 4.57 13.52
N ILE A 363 -3.13 4.84 14.58
CA ILE A 363 -2.23 6.00 14.71
C ILE A 363 -0.89 5.85 13.97
N ASN A 364 -0.62 4.69 13.37
CA ASN A 364 0.60 4.42 12.61
C ASN A 364 0.59 4.97 11.17
N SER A 365 -0.59 5.35 10.68
CA SER A 365 -0.83 5.90 9.35
C SER A 365 -0.31 7.33 9.21
N VAL A 366 0.25 7.67 8.04
CA VAL A 366 0.65 9.04 7.72
C VAL A 366 -0.52 10.01 7.55
N PHE A 367 -1.75 9.50 7.45
CA PHE A 367 -2.95 10.32 7.41
C PHE A 367 -3.41 10.76 8.81
N VAL A 368 -2.72 10.31 9.87
CA VAL A 368 -2.80 10.97 11.17
C VAL A 368 -1.82 12.15 11.16
N PHE A 369 -2.35 13.37 11.04
CA PHE A 369 -1.58 14.60 11.13
C PHE A 369 -0.86 14.70 12.47
N ASP A 370 0.38 15.18 12.43
CA ASP A 370 1.02 15.81 13.60
C ASP A 370 0.50 17.24 13.75
N LEU A 371 0.90 17.92 14.84
CA LEU A 371 0.41 19.28 15.12
C LEU A 371 0.73 20.28 14.00
N GLU A 372 1.95 20.26 13.46
CA GLU A 372 2.39 21.19 12.42
C GLU A 372 1.58 21.02 11.12
N ARG A 373 1.34 19.77 10.73
CA ARG A 373 0.51 19.44 9.57
C ARG A 373 -0.94 19.85 9.78
N LEU A 374 -1.51 19.55 10.95
CA LEU A 374 -2.88 19.92 11.29
C LEU A 374 -3.07 21.44 11.26
N GLU A 375 -2.16 22.21 11.86
CA GLU A 375 -2.20 23.68 11.85
C GLU A 375 -2.04 24.25 10.43
N THR A 376 -1.12 23.70 9.63
CA THR A 376 -0.87 24.18 8.27
C THR A 376 -2.06 23.94 7.36
N LEU A 377 -2.65 22.74 7.44
CA LEU A 377 -3.84 22.42 6.66
C LEU A 377 -5.06 23.21 7.13
N THR A 378 -5.24 23.38 8.44
CA THR A 378 -6.34 24.18 9.01
C THR A 378 -6.27 25.63 8.53
N ARG A 379 -5.09 26.27 8.61
CA ARG A 379 -4.91 27.64 8.08
C ARG A 379 -5.24 27.75 6.60
N THR A 380 -4.87 26.73 5.82
CA THR A 380 -5.18 26.68 4.38
C THR A 380 -6.69 26.59 4.15
N ALA A 381 -7.40 25.77 4.92
CA ALA A 381 -8.84 25.63 4.84
C ALA A 381 -9.58 26.88 5.32
N GLU A 382 -9.11 27.52 6.40
CA GLU A 382 -9.65 28.78 6.92
C GLU A 382 -9.51 29.92 5.91
N ALA A 383 -8.38 30.02 5.22
CA ALA A 383 -8.18 31.00 4.15
C ALA A 383 -9.18 30.83 2.99
N GLN A 384 -9.80 29.65 2.87
CA GLN A 384 -10.88 29.36 1.91
C GLN A 384 -12.28 29.39 2.53
N GLY A 385 -12.43 29.89 3.76
CA GLY A 385 -13.72 29.98 4.46
C GLY A 385 -14.24 28.65 4.99
N GLN A 386 -13.40 27.61 5.07
CA GLN A 386 -13.82 26.27 5.49
C GLN A 386 -13.56 25.96 6.98
N GLY A 387 -13.15 26.94 7.79
CA GLY A 387 -12.78 26.71 9.21
C GLY A 387 -13.87 26.03 10.04
N ALA A 388 -15.13 26.45 9.90
CA ALA A 388 -16.25 25.79 10.61
C ALA A 388 -16.46 24.34 10.15
N ALA A 389 -16.24 24.06 8.87
CA ALA A 389 -16.37 22.72 8.30
C ALA A 389 -15.20 21.81 8.71
N VAL A 390 -13.99 22.36 8.92
CA VAL A 390 -12.86 21.64 9.52
C VAL A 390 -13.21 21.16 10.92
N VAL A 391 -13.73 22.05 11.78
CA VAL A 391 -14.14 21.67 13.14
C VAL A 391 -15.21 20.58 13.12
N ALA A 392 -16.16 20.65 12.17
CA ALA A 392 -17.15 19.59 11.99
C ALA A 392 -16.52 18.26 11.55
N ALA A 393 -15.57 18.28 10.61
CA ALA A 393 -14.84 17.09 10.16
C ALA A 393 -13.98 16.45 11.27
N LEU A 394 -13.57 17.25 12.26
CA LEU A 394 -12.84 16.83 13.46
C LEU A 394 -13.77 16.52 14.66
N ASN A 395 -15.05 16.25 14.42
CA ASN A 395 -16.05 15.95 15.45
C ASN A 395 -16.10 16.99 16.60
N GLY A 396 -15.95 18.27 16.26
CA GLY A 396 -15.99 19.38 17.20
C GLY A 396 -14.65 19.72 17.85
N VAL A 397 -13.59 18.97 17.58
CA VAL A 397 -12.24 19.27 18.08
C VAL A 397 -11.69 20.49 17.33
N ARG A 398 -11.26 21.49 18.10
CA ARG A 398 -10.67 22.73 17.55
C ARG A 398 -9.14 22.62 17.49
N PRO A 399 -8.51 22.72 16.32
CA PRO A 399 -7.06 22.65 16.18
C PRO A 399 -6.31 23.64 17.10
N GLU A 400 -6.82 24.86 17.25
CA GLU A 400 -6.19 25.90 18.09
C GLU A 400 -6.15 25.49 19.57
N ALA A 401 -7.18 24.78 20.04
CA ALA A 401 -7.24 24.29 21.41
C ALA A 401 -6.24 23.15 21.64
N LEU A 402 -6.01 22.29 20.63
CA LEU A 402 -4.98 21.25 20.70
C LEU A 402 -3.58 21.87 20.73
N ALA A 403 -3.33 22.87 19.89
CA ALA A 403 -2.06 23.59 19.84
C ALA A 403 -1.69 24.22 21.19
N GLN A 404 -2.65 24.88 21.85
CA GLN A 404 -2.46 25.46 23.18
C GLN A 404 -2.10 24.39 24.24
N ASN A 405 -2.76 23.23 24.20
CA ASN A 405 -2.48 22.12 25.12
C ASN A 405 -1.12 21.45 24.87
N MET A 406 -0.56 21.61 23.67
CA MET A 406 0.72 21.03 23.24
C MET A 406 1.87 22.05 23.23
N ALA A 407 1.66 23.25 23.79
CA ALA A 407 2.68 24.29 23.86
C ALA A 407 3.95 23.76 24.56
N GLY A 408 5.10 23.84 23.87
CA GLY A 408 6.40 23.39 24.37
C GLY A 408 6.80 21.96 23.98
N MET A 409 5.97 21.23 23.23
CA MET A 409 6.38 19.94 22.67
C MET A 409 7.39 20.09 21.52
N PRO A 410 8.39 19.20 21.39
CA PRO A 410 9.25 19.18 20.23
C PRO A 410 8.42 18.86 18.97
N LEU A 411 8.44 19.79 18.01
CA LEU A 411 7.81 19.59 16.70
C LEU A 411 8.46 18.41 15.98
N ALA A 412 7.73 17.72 15.10
CA ALA A 412 8.30 16.67 14.24
C ALA A 412 9.45 17.22 13.37
N THR A 413 9.39 18.51 13.02
CA THR A 413 10.42 19.26 12.29
C THR A 413 11.50 19.87 13.17
N ALA A 414 11.45 19.68 14.50
CA ALA A 414 12.50 20.12 15.40
C ALA A 414 13.84 19.50 14.97
N ARG A 415 14.82 20.36 14.67
CA ARG A 415 16.08 19.99 14.04
C ARG A 415 16.86 18.98 14.89
N ARG A 416 16.79 17.69 14.54
CA ARG A 416 18.00 16.85 14.65
C ARG A 416 18.97 17.36 13.59
N SER A 417 20.19 17.70 13.99
CA SER A 417 21.24 18.10 13.04
C SER A 417 21.34 17.03 11.95
N PHE A 418 21.18 17.45 10.70
CA PHE A 418 21.39 16.59 9.55
C PHE A 418 22.88 16.27 9.47
N ARG A 419 23.24 14.99 9.57
CA ARG A 419 24.60 14.50 9.29
C ARG A 419 24.52 13.55 8.11
N TYR A 420 25.35 13.79 7.10
CA TYR A 420 25.51 12.87 5.97
C TYR A 420 25.91 11.46 6.44
N ASP A 421 26.61 11.36 7.58
CA ASP A 421 27.17 10.11 8.10
C ASP A 421 26.19 9.28 8.95
N ASP A 422 25.04 9.83 9.37
CA ASP A 422 24.05 9.08 10.17
C ASP A 422 23.44 7.91 9.39
N GLY A 423 23.52 7.94 8.05
CA GLY A 423 23.17 6.81 7.20
C GLY A 423 24.37 5.91 6.88
N VAL A 424 25.54 6.50 6.61
CA VAL A 424 26.71 5.78 6.08
C VAL A 424 27.36 4.87 7.14
N ALA A 425 27.34 5.28 8.42
CA ALA A 425 27.88 4.49 9.51
C ALA A 425 27.07 3.20 9.79
N ASP A 426 25.74 3.26 9.71
CA ASP A 426 24.87 2.11 10.02
C ASP A 426 24.79 1.07 8.88
N ALA A 427 24.83 1.48 7.61
CA ALA A 427 24.78 0.55 6.48
C ALA A 427 26.12 -0.16 6.23
N GLN A 428 27.26 0.52 6.43
CA GLN A 428 28.57 -0.13 6.38
C GLN A 428 28.79 -1.07 7.56
N ALA A 429 28.18 -0.78 8.73
CA ALA A 429 28.27 -1.65 9.91
C ALA A 429 27.41 -2.91 9.82
N THR A 430 26.29 -2.89 9.07
CA THR A 430 25.31 -4.00 9.06
C THR A 430 25.27 -4.82 7.78
N GLY A 431 25.78 -4.29 6.65
CA GLY A 431 25.69 -4.97 5.35
C GLY A 431 24.25 -5.16 4.84
N ASN A 432 23.26 -4.46 5.44
CA ASN A 432 21.85 -4.60 5.12
C ASN A 432 21.40 -3.57 4.07
N VAL A 433 21.04 -4.05 2.88
CA VAL A 433 20.54 -3.23 1.75
C VAL A 433 19.21 -2.53 2.04
N PHE A 434 18.44 -2.98 3.04
CA PHE A 434 17.17 -2.36 3.42
C PHE A 434 17.27 -1.38 4.60
N ALA A 435 18.48 -1.08 5.08
CA ALA A 435 18.68 -0.14 6.18
C ALA A 435 18.12 1.26 5.90
N TYR A 436 17.95 1.63 4.62
CA TYR A 436 17.44 2.93 4.17
C TYR A 436 15.97 2.95 3.77
N GLY A 437 15.27 1.82 3.85
CA GLY A 437 13.88 1.69 3.41
C GLY A 437 13.68 0.49 2.49
N LEU A 438 12.43 0.05 2.40
CA LEU A 438 12.02 -1.06 1.54
C LEU A 438 12.15 -0.69 0.05
N ILE A 439 11.80 0.55 -0.30
CA ILE A 439 11.84 1.06 -1.67
C ILE A 439 13.31 1.22 -2.09
N ASP A 440 14.12 1.94 -1.33
CA ASP A 440 15.55 2.13 -1.63
C ASP A 440 16.30 0.78 -1.72
N GLY A 441 16.06 -0.12 -0.77
CA GLY A 441 16.65 -1.46 -0.79
C GLY A 441 16.21 -2.25 -2.03
N SER A 442 14.94 -2.18 -2.42
CA SER A 442 14.45 -2.87 -3.62
C SER A 442 15.05 -2.33 -4.92
N LEU A 443 15.27 -1.00 -5.02
CA LEU A 443 15.94 -0.38 -6.16
C LEU A 443 17.39 -0.86 -6.29
N SER A 444 18.04 -1.19 -5.18
CA SER A 444 19.46 -1.56 -5.10
C SER A 444 19.78 -3.03 -5.42
N LEU A 445 18.79 -3.92 -5.44
CA LEU A 445 19.04 -5.34 -5.69
C LEU A 445 19.47 -5.60 -7.14
N PRO A 446 20.39 -6.55 -7.41
CA PRO A 446 20.68 -6.98 -8.77
C PRO A 446 19.49 -7.76 -9.36
N LEU A 447 19.21 -7.58 -10.65
CA LEU A 447 18.31 -8.46 -11.40
C LEU A 447 18.84 -9.90 -11.28
N GLU A 448 18.04 -10.83 -10.77
CA GLU A 448 18.20 -12.25 -11.07
C GLU A 448 17.91 -12.45 -12.57
N SER A 449 18.89 -12.09 -13.40
CA SER A 449 18.95 -12.47 -14.79
C SER A 449 20.28 -13.17 -15.00
N ARG A 450 20.22 -14.51 -14.91
CA ARG A 450 21.08 -15.55 -15.50
C ARG A 450 21.14 -16.76 -14.57
N ARG A 451 20.25 -17.73 -14.82
CA ARG A 451 20.65 -19.11 -15.16
C ARG A 451 19.66 -19.69 -16.14
#